data_AF-A0A950NDK6-F1
#
_entry.id   AF-A0A950NDK6-F1
#
_cell.length_a   1.000
_cell.length_b   1.000
_cell.length_c   1.000
_cell.angle_alpha   90.00
_cell.angle_beta   90.00
_cell.angle_gamma   90.00
#
_symmetry.space_group_name_H-M   'P 1'
#
loop_
_entity.id
_entity.type
_entity.pdbx_description
1 polymer ?
#
loop_
_entity_poly.entity_id
_entity_poly.type
_entity_poly.pdbx_seq_one_letter_code
_entity_poly.pdbx_strand_id
1 'polypeptide(L)'
;MPSPSYSQANRPLQVTTPLGGNALLITGFRGTEQISHLFSFALDLIADNDTSVDFSKLIGKQFTVSAATPGSKGGDTEWRYIDG
;
A
#
# COMPACT_ATOMS: atom_id res chain seq x y z
N MET A 1 -1.71 -8.31 26.94
CA MET A 1 -3.01 -8.09 26.26
C MET A 1 -2.87 -8.62 24.84
N PRO A 2 -3.84 -9.32 24.25
CA PRO A 2 -3.78 -9.61 22.82
C PRO A 2 -3.82 -8.29 22.05
N SER A 3 -2.81 -8.05 21.23
CA SER A 3 -2.69 -6.86 20.39
C SER A 3 -3.82 -6.88 19.33
N PRO A 4 -4.44 -5.73 19.02
CA PRO A 4 -5.49 -5.68 18.00
C PRO A 4 -4.95 -6.17 16.65
N SER A 5 -5.67 -7.10 16.01
CA SER A 5 -5.33 -7.58 14.67
C SER A 5 -5.73 -6.53 13.64
N TYR A 6 -4.76 -5.78 13.10
CA TYR A 6 -5.01 -4.80 12.04
C TYR A 6 -5.17 -5.46 10.67
N SER A 7 -6.08 -4.93 9.85
CA SER A 7 -6.39 -5.46 8.51
C SER A 7 -6.60 -4.33 7.49
N GLN A 8 -6.20 -4.59 6.23
CA GLN A 8 -6.40 -3.67 5.11
C GLN A 8 -7.75 -3.85 4.38
N ALA A 9 -8.51 -4.92 4.65
CA ALA A 9 -9.66 -5.34 3.83
C ALA A 9 -10.75 -4.29 3.62
N ASN A 10 -10.96 -3.37 4.57
CA ASN A 10 -11.99 -2.33 4.53
C ASN A 10 -11.39 -0.91 4.43
N ARG A 11 -10.25 -0.76 3.73
CA ARG A 11 -9.56 0.52 3.58
C ARG A 11 -9.52 0.96 2.11
N PRO A 12 -9.70 2.26 1.82
CA PRO A 12 -9.63 2.78 0.46
C PRO A 12 -8.20 2.80 -0.10
N LEU A 13 -7.20 2.67 0.77
CA LEU A 13 -5.80 2.49 0.39
C LEU A 13 -5.30 1.19 0.99
N GLN A 14 -4.65 0.37 0.15
CA GLN A 14 -4.02 -0.88 0.53
C GLN A 14 -2.61 -0.94 -0.07
N VAL A 15 -1.73 -1.71 0.58
CA VAL A 15 -0.39 -2.00 0.05
C VAL A 15 -0.11 -3.50 0.09
N THR A 16 0.35 -4.04 -1.03
CA THR A 16 0.87 -5.40 -1.11
C THR A 16 2.38 -5.32 -1.00
N THR A 17 2.93 -6.06 -0.03
CA THR A 17 4.37 -6.13 0.23
C THR A 17 4.82 -7.59 0.33
N PRO A 18 6.12 -7.88 0.13
CA PRO A 18 6.67 -9.23 0.29
C PRO A 18 6.53 -9.81 1.71
N LEU A 19 6.27 -8.97 2.71
CA LEU A 19 6.07 -9.40 4.10
C LEU A 19 4.63 -9.90 4.36
N GLY A 20 3.73 -9.78 3.39
CA GLY A 20 2.33 -10.18 3.50
C GLY A 20 1.38 -8.99 3.67
N GLY A 21 0.09 -9.25 3.42
CA GLY A 21 -0.91 -8.20 3.20
C GLY A 21 -1.39 -7.42 4.42
N ASN A 22 -0.92 -7.68 5.65
CA ASN A 22 -1.30 -6.90 6.83
C ASN A 22 -0.11 -6.56 7.75
N ALA A 23 1.12 -6.91 7.36
CA ALA A 23 2.32 -6.61 8.14
C ALA A 23 2.67 -5.12 8.11
N LEU A 24 2.39 -4.47 6.97
CA LEU A 24 2.53 -3.03 6.77
C LEU A 24 1.20 -2.45 6.31
N LEU A 25 0.84 -1.31 6.88
CA LEU A 25 -0.40 -0.59 6.62
C LEU A 25 -0.05 0.76 6.03
N ILE A 26 -0.58 1.08 4.85
CA ILE A 26 -0.37 2.39 4.23
C ILE A 26 -1.24 3.47 4.89
N THR A 27 -0.68 4.66 5.12
CA THR A 27 -1.42 5.84 5.59
C THR A 27 -1.50 6.94 4.54
N GLY A 28 -0.58 6.95 3.59
CA GLY A 28 -0.56 7.89 2.47
C GLY A 28 0.56 7.58 1.51
N PHE A 29 0.54 8.25 0.36
CA PHE A 29 1.64 8.24 -0.59
C PHE A 29 1.70 9.55 -1.37
N ARG A 30 2.89 9.86 -1.89
CA ARG A 30 3.14 11.00 -2.77
C ARG A 30 4.08 10.55 -3.88
N GLY A 31 3.93 11.07 -5.09
CA GLY A 31 4.82 10.71 -6.17
C GLY A 31 4.83 11.70 -7.32
N THR A 32 5.76 11.49 -8.23
CA THR A 32 5.92 12.25 -9.46
C THR A 32 5.96 11.30 -10.64
N GLU A 33 5.16 11.63 -11.66
CA GLU A 33 5.11 10.93 -12.93
C GLU A 33 5.30 11.94 -14.05
N GLN A 34 6.02 11.55 -15.09
CA GLN A 34 6.21 12.35 -16.29
C GLN A 34 6.21 11.43 -17.51
N ILE A 35 5.76 11.94 -18.65
CA ILE A 35 5.76 11.17 -19.90
C ILE A 35 7.20 10.77 -20.23
N SER A 36 7.43 9.47 -20.43
CA SER A 36 8.73 8.88 -20.80
C SER A 36 9.87 9.09 -19.78
N HIS A 37 9.55 9.31 -18.51
CA HIS A 37 10.54 9.32 -17.42
C HIS A 37 10.19 8.26 -16.37
N LEU A 38 11.15 7.92 -15.53
CA LEU A 38 10.91 7.07 -14.37
C LEU A 38 9.95 7.78 -13.41
N PHE A 39 8.93 7.04 -12.96
CA PHE A 39 8.11 7.48 -11.85
C PHE A 39 8.88 7.34 -10.53
N SER A 40 8.45 8.09 -9.52
CA SER A 40 8.95 7.93 -8.15
C SER A 40 7.81 8.15 -7.16
N PHE A 41 7.62 7.19 -6.25
CA PHE A 41 6.60 7.25 -5.20
C PHE A 41 7.24 7.03 -3.82
N ALA A 42 6.90 7.91 -2.89
CA ALA A 42 7.17 7.77 -1.47
C ALA A 42 5.89 7.31 -0.75
N LEU A 43 5.98 6.20 -0.01
CA LEU A 43 4.87 5.62 0.75
C LEU A 43 5.08 5.88 2.24
N ASP A 44 4.02 6.34 2.92
CA ASP A 44 3.97 6.43 4.37
C ASP A 44 3.32 5.14 4.91
N LEU A 45 4.12 4.27 5.56
CA LEU A 45 3.71 2.96 6.06
C LEU A 45 3.88 2.86 7.58
N ILE A 46 2.94 2.17 8.24
CA ILE A 46 2.99 1.87 9.67
C ILE A 46 2.88 0.36 9.90
N ALA A 47 3.48 -0.13 10.98
CA ALA A 47 3.32 -1.49 11.47
C ALA A 47 2.80 -1.45 12.91
N ASP A 48 2.19 -2.54 13.37
CA ASP A 48 1.96 -2.70 14.80
C ASP A 48 3.30 -2.82 15.54
N ASN A 49 3.37 -2.35 16.80
CA ASN A 49 4.61 -2.35 17.57
C ASN A 49 5.19 -3.75 17.80
N ASP A 50 4.35 -4.79 17.85
CA ASP A 50 4.80 -6.17 18.01
C ASP A 50 5.26 -6.80 16.68
N THR A 51 5.11 -6.09 15.56
CA THR A 51 5.50 -6.57 14.22
C THR A 51 6.95 -6.21 13.92
N SER A 52 7.83 -7.21 13.89
CA SER A 52 9.22 -7.03 13.42
C SER A 52 9.27 -6.87 11.90
N VAL A 53 9.69 -5.70 11.43
CA VAL A 53 9.84 -5.39 10.00
C VAL A 53 11.24 -5.75 9.51
N ASP A 54 11.34 -6.79 8.69
CA ASP A 54 12.60 -7.22 8.08
C ASP A 54 12.85 -6.45 6.77
N PHE A 55 13.61 -5.35 6.87
CA PHE A 55 13.94 -4.50 5.73
C PHE A 55 14.71 -5.23 4.62
N SER A 56 15.45 -6.29 4.93
CA SER A 56 16.21 -7.05 3.92
C SER A 56 15.29 -7.73 2.90
N LYS A 57 14.05 -8.04 3.30
CA LYS A 57 13.00 -8.60 2.44
C LYS A 57 12.20 -7.54 1.68
N LEU A 58 12.43 -6.26 1.95
CA LEU A 58 11.72 -5.15 1.32
C LEU A 58 12.56 -4.44 0.26
N ILE A 59 13.84 -4.22 0.53
CA ILE A 59 14.70 -3.47 -0.38
C ILE A 59 14.85 -4.20 -1.73
N GLY A 60 14.60 -3.47 -2.83
CA GLY A 60 14.70 -3.99 -4.19
C GLY A 60 13.63 -5.02 -4.55
N LYS A 61 12.56 -5.11 -3.75
CA LYS A 61 11.38 -5.94 -4.03
C LYS A 61 10.21 -5.07 -4.46
N GLN A 62 9.29 -5.70 -5.16
CA GLN A 62 8.10 -5.06 -5.69
C GLN A 62 7.13 -4.66 -4.57
N PHE A 63 6.54 -3.49 -4.74
CA PHE A 63 5.44 -2.98 -3.93
C PHE A 63 4.28 -2.59 -4.85
N THR A 64 3.06 -2.95 -4.43
CA THR A 64 1.85 -2.54 -5.15
C THR A 64 0.97 -1.72 -4.21
N VAL A 65 0.65 -0.49 -4.60
CA VAL A 65 -0.36 0.33 -3.93
C VAL A 65 -1.68 0.18 -4.67
N SER A 66 -2.75 -0.13 -3.93
CA SER A 66 -4.11 -0.21 -4.44
C SER A 66 -4.92 0.94 -3.87
N ALA A 67 -5.48 1.78 -4.73
CA ALA A 67 -6.30 2.92 -4.36
C ALA A 67 -7.71 2.78 -4.93
N ALA A 68 -8.71 2.79 -4.04
CA ALA A 68 -10.11 2.83 -4.39
C ALA A 68 -10.48 4.21 -4.95
N THR A 69 -11.14 4.21 -6.09
CA THR A 69 -11.67 5.40 -6.74
C THR A 69 -13.15 5.19 -7.07
N PRO A 70 -13.97 6.26 -7.11
CA PRO A 70 -15.32 6.17 -7.64
C PRO A 70 -15.28 5.60 -9.06
N GLY A 71 -16.10 4.57 -9.29
CA GLY A 71 -16.23 3.94 -10.59
C GLY A 71 -16.97 4.82 -11.59
N SER A 72 -16.86 4.43 -12.85
CA SER A 72 -17.49 5.11 -13.99
C SER A 72 -19.03 5.10 -13.96
N LYS A 73 -19.65 4.20 -13.18
CA LYS A 73 -21.09 4.16 -12.89
C LYS A 73 -21.34 4.51 -11.42
N GLY A 74 -22.36 5.33 -11.17
CA GLY A 74 -22.68 5.81 -9.83
C GLY A 74 -22.93 4.68 -8.85
N GLY A 75 -22.04 4.51 -7.88
CA GLY A 75 -22.10 3.49 -6.82
C GLY A 75 -21.02 2.42 -6.89
N ASP A 76 -20.35 2.27 -8.04
CA ASP A 76 -19.30 1.27 -8.21
C ASP A 76 -17.96 1.77 -7.65
N THR A 77 -17.16 0.87 -7.08
CA THR A 77 -15.77 1.16 -6.68
C THR A 77 -14.82 0.53 -7.70
N GLU A 78 -13.96 1.34 -8.30
CA GLU A 78 -12.88 0.89 -9.18
C GLU A 78 -11.55 0.99 -8.42
N TRP A 79 -10.63 0.07 -8.71
CA TRP A 79 -9.30 0.07 -8.10
C TRP A 79 -8.26 0.52 -9.11
N ARG A 80 -7.42 1.47 -8.69
CA ARG A 80 -6.19 1.84 -9.39
C ARG A 80 -5.00 1.23 -8.69
N TYR A 81 -4.07 0.72 -9.48
CA TYR A 81 -2.86 0.09 -8.99
C TYR A 81 -1.65 0.91 -9.42
N ILE A 82 -0.75 1.16 -8.48
CA ILE A 82 0.60 1.70 -8.72
C ILE A 82 1.56 0.58 -8.35
N ASP A 83 2.30 0.09 -9.33
CA ASP A 83 3.13 -1.10 -9.21
C ASP A 83 4.57 -0.79 -9.64
N GLY A 84 5.54 -1.13 -8.80
CA GLY A 84 6.96 -0.82 -9.02
C GLY A 84 7.91 -1.45 -8.02
#